data_AF-A0A438G143-F1
#
_entry.id   AF-A0A438G143-F1
#
_cell.length_a   1.000
_cell.length_b   1.000
_cell.length_c   1.000
_cell.angle_alpha   90.00
_cell.angle_beta   90.00
_cell.angle_gamma   90.00
#
_symmetry.space_group_name_H-M   'P 1'
#
loop_
_entity.id
_entity.type
_entity.pdbx_description
1 polymer ?
#
loop_
_entity_poly.entity_id
_entity_poly.type
_entity_poly.pdbx_seq_one_letter_code
_entity_poly.pdbx_strand_id
1 'polypeptide(L)'
;MELLKLFITLFILQALCISPRSMQAAAKNSILFREYIGAQFNNVKFSDVPINPDVEFHFILAFAIDYSSPSTSSNFPTNGKFNIFWDEQYLTPAHVSSIKSRHSNVKFHLDGIDVDYEQFSDDPDTYTHCIGRLITTLKKNGVISYTSIAPYDDDQAQSHYKALWRSYGHLIDYSSNYEGGKVLVSFLSHESDDSLANGFRYEKKAQSLLASAS
;
A
#
# COMPACT_ATOMS: atom_id res chain seq x y z
N MET A 1 51.66 -27.75 -25.86
CA MET A 1 51.52 -27.81 -24.38
C MET A 1 51.08 -26.47 -23.79
N GLU A 2 51.66 -25.34 -24.23
CA GLU A 2 51.30 -24.00 -23.72
C GLU A 2 49.89 -23.52 -24.14
N LEU A 3 49.43 -23.87 -25.35
CA LEU A 3 48.08 -23.55 -25.80
C LEU A 3 47.00 -24.26 -24.97
N LEU A 4 47.24 -25.52 -24.60
CA LEU A 4 46.32 -26.33 -23.79
C LEU A 4 46.23 -25.79 -22.35
N LYS A 5 47.34 -25.31 -21.79
CA LYS A 5 47.34 -24.63 -20.48
C LYS A 5 46.53 -23.34 -20.53
N LEU A 6 46.67 -22.52 -21.58
CA LEU A 6 45.91 -21.28 -21.74
C LEU A 6 44.39 -21.52 -21.81
N PHE A 7 43.95 -22.56 -22.52
CA PHE A 7 42.54 -22.94 -22.58
C PHE A 7 41.99 -23.43 -21.24
N ILE A 8 42.77 -24.21 -20.49
CA ILE A 8 42.37 -24.69 -19.16
C ILE A 8 42.27 -23.52 -18.17
N THR A 9 43.21 -22.58 -18.22
CA THR A 9 43.18 -21.39 -17.33
C THR A 9 41.99 -20.46 -17.64
N LEU A 10 41.63 -20.28 -18.92
CA LEU A 10 40.44 -19.50 -19.29
C LEU A 10 39.13 -20.15 -18.83
N PHE A 11 39.06 -21.49 -18.87
CA PHE A 11 37.88 -22.24 -18.42
C PHE A 11 37.66 -22.12 -16.91
N ILE A 12 38.73 -22.13 -16.11
CA ILE A 12 38.66 -21.97 -14.65
C ILE A 12 38.26 -20.53 -14.28
N LEU A 13 38.70 -19.53 -15.05
CA LEU A 13 38.34 -18.13 -14.81
C LEU A 13 36.84 -17.85 -15.11
N GLN A 14 36.26 -18.51 -16.10
CA GLN A 14 34.82 -18.43 -16.38
C GLN A 14 33.96 -19.15 -15.33
N ALA A 15 34.47 -20.23 -14.73
CA ALA A 15 33.78 -20.94 -13.65
C ALA A 15 33.76 -20.14 -12.33
N LEU A 16 34.70 -19.21 -12.12
CA LEU A 16 34.76 -18.30 -10.96
C LEU A 16 33.86 -17.05 -11.12
N CYS A 17 33.30 -16.80 -12.31
CA CYS A 17 32.36 -15.71 -12.57
C CYS A 17 30.87 -16.13 -12.48
N ILE A 18 30.59 -17.33 -11.95
CA ILE A 18 29.23 -17.68 -11.55
C ILE A 18 28.98 -16.92 -10.24
N SER A 19 28.51 -15.68 -10.39
CA SER A 19 27.84 -14.95 -9.31
C SER A 19 26.90 -15.91 -8.60
N PRO A 20 26.89 -15.96 -7.26
CA PRO A 20 25.87 -16.73 -6.56
C PRO A 20 24.54 -16.17 -7.06
N ARG A 21 23.80 -16.98 -7.83
CA ARG A 21 22.37 -16.74 -8.02
C ARG A 21 21.85 -16.66 -6.61
N SER A 22 21.48 -15.45 -6.20
CA SER A 22 20.59 -15.24 -5.07
C SER A 22 19.54 -16.34 -5.18
N MET A 23 19.52 -17.25 -4.21
CA MET A 23 18.37 -18.11 -4.04
C MET A 23 17.25 -17.14 -3.73
N GLN A 24 16.53 -16.75 -4.76
CA GLN A 24 15.28 -16.04 -4.59
C GLN A 24 14.40 -17.04 -3.87
N ALA A 25 14.31 -16.88 -2.55
CA ALA A 25 13.36 -17.58 -1.74
C ALA A 25 12.03 -17.47 -2.49
N ALA A 26 11.42 -18.62 -2.81
CA ALA A 26 10.07 -18.63 -3.31
C ALA A 26 9.27 -17.69 -2.42
N ALA A 27 8.57 -16.72 -3.02
CA ALA A 27 7.75 -15.79 -2.26
C ALA A 27 6.86 -16.64 -1.35
N LYS A 28 7.19 -16.67 -0.05
CA LYS A 28 6.30 -17.18 0.98
C LYS A 28 5.00 -16.46 0.67
N ASN A 29 3.89 -17.19 0.50
CA ASN A 29 2.58 -16.57 0.30
C ASN A 29 2.39 -15.60 1.46
N SER A 30 2.76 -14.34 1.25
CA SER A 30 2.97 -13.42 2.35
C SER A 30 1.59 -13.00 2.77
N ILE A 31 1.22 -13.39 3.98
CA ILE A 31 -0.05 -12.97 4.52
C ILE A 31 0.06 -11.47 4.76
N LEU A 32 -0.76 -10.72 4.03
CA LEU A 32 -0.70 -9.26 3.95
C LEU A 32 -1.44 -8.64 5.15
N PHE A 33 -0.78 -7.72 5.84
CA PHE A 33 -1.35 -6.84 6.85
C PHE A 33 -1.24 -5.39 6.39
N ARG A 34 -2.31 -4.60 6.49
CA ARG A 34 -2.32 -3.19 6.10
C ARG A 34 -2.86 -2.32 7.22
N GLU A 35 -2.21 -1.17 7.43
CA GLU A 35 -2.51 -0.23 8.50
C GLU A 35 -2.65 1.20 7.96
N TYR A 36 -3.79 1.85 8.19
CA TYR A 36 -3.96 3.29 7.93
C TYR A 36 -3.31 4.11 9.05
N ILE A 37 -2.68 5.23 8.69
CA ILE A 37 -2.00 6.12 9.64
C ILE A 37 -2.02 7.58 9.18
N GLY A 38 -2.27 8.49 10.13
CA GLY A 38 -1.91 9.91 10.01
C GLY A 38 -3.03 10.94 9.86
N ALA A 39 -4.30 10.57 9.78
CA ALA A 39 -5.39 11.52 9.53
C ALA A 39 -5.99 12.17 10.80
N GLN A 40 -5.70 11.65 12.01
CA GLN A 40 -6.17 12.18 13.30
C GLN A 40 -5.21 13.21 13.91
N PHE A 41 -4.01 13.40 13.35
CA PHE A 41 -3.01 14.38 13.83
C PHE A 41 -2.66 14.24 15.32
N ASN A 42 -2.58 13.00 15.83
CA ASN A 42 -2.34 12.73 17.25
C ASN A 42 -0.88 12.33 17.56
N ASN A 43 0.03 12.60 16.63
CA ASN A 43 1.49 12.39 16.72
C ASN A 43 1.96 10.92 16.68
N VAL A 44 1.14 9.96 16.20
CA VAL A 44 1.59 8.59 15.96
C VAL A 44 2.64 8.56 14.84
N LYS A 45 3.71 7.78 15.06
CA LYS A 45 4.80 7.55 14.11
C LYS A 45 4.78 6.11 13.62
N PHE A 46 5.41 5.86 12.47
CA PHE A 46 5.63 4.48 11.99
C PHE A 46 6.35 3.58 13.00
N SER A 47 7.20 4.15 13.86
CA SER A 47 7.94 3.40 14.89
C SER A 47 7.08 2.96 16.07
N ASP A 48 5.91 3.56 16.25
CA ASP A 48 5.02 3.25 17.37
C ASP A 48 4.15 2.04 17.04
N VAL A 49 3.86 1.84 15.75
CA VAL A 49 3.06 0.72 15.25
C VAL A 49 3.87 -0.58 15.31
N PRO A 50 3.36 -1.65 15.94
CA PRO A 50 4.04 -2.93 16.01
C PRO A 50 4.09 -3.59 14.63
N ILE A 51 5.27 -4.08 14.25
CA ILE A 51 5.49 -4.75 12.96
C ILE A 51 5.96 -6.18 13.22
N ASN A 52 5.13 -7.15 12.86
CA ASN A 52 5.48 -8.56 12.86
C ASN A 52 6.32 -8.87 11.60
N PRO A 53 7.53 -9.47 11.73
CA PRO A 53 8.39 -9.79 10.58
C PRO A 53 7.84 -10.91 9.68
N ASP A 54 6.89 -11.71 10.16
CA ASP A 54 6.35 -12.87 9.44
C ASP A 54 5.18 -12.54 8.50
N VAL A 55 4.74 -11.28 8.47
CA VAL A 55 3.71 -10.77 7.55
C VAL A 55 4.31 -9.79 6.54
N GLU A 56 3.71 -9.66 5.36
CA GLU A 56 3.98 -8.50 4.52
C GLU A 56 3.17 -7.32 5.04
N PHE A 57 3.84 -6.25 5.44
CA PHE A 57 3.23 -5.14 6.17
C PHE A 57 3.16 -3.91 5.29
N HIS A 58 1.98 -3.33 5.06
CA HIS A 58 1.86 -2.08 4.31
C HIS A 58 1.26 -0.97 5.18
N PHE A 59 1.95 0.16 5.26
CA PHE A 59 1.34 1.41 5.75
C PHE A 59 0.57 2.11 4.63
N ILE A 60 -0.63 2.59 4.94
CA ILE A 60 -1.46 3.46 4.10
C ILE A 60 -1.47 4.85 4.75
N LEU A 61 -0.93 5.85 4.05
CA LEU A 61 -1.01 7.24 4.51
C LEU A 61 -2.42 7.78 4.27
N ALA A 62 -3.07 8.22 5.34
CA ALA A 62 -4.42 8.80 5.31
C ALA A 62 -4.33 10.30 5.63
N PHE A 63 -4.72 11.24 4.76
CA PHE A 63 -5.18 11.05 3.38
C PHE A 63 -4.53 12.06 2.42
N ALA A 64 -4.52 11.73 1.13
CA ALA A 64 -4.39 12.71 0.07
C ALA A 64 -5.80 13.05 -0.44
N ILE A 65 -6.21 14.31 -0.39
CA ILE A 65 -7.59 14.73 -0.72
C ILE A 65 -7.55 15.88 -1.73
N ASP A 66 -8.38 15.82 -2.77
CA ASP A 66 -8.51 16.86 -3.78
C ASP A 66 -9.43 18.02 -3.34
N TYR A 67 -9.15 18.51 -2.13
CA TYR A 67 -9.73 19.72 -1.54
C TYR A 67 -8.62 20.69 -1.18
N SER A 68 -8.98 21.96 -0.98
CA SER A 68 -8.03 23.00 -0.56
C SER A 68 -7.28 22.59 0.71
N SER A 69 -5.99 22.96 0.80
CA SER A 69 -5.11 22.54 1.90
C SER A 69 -5.71 22.88 3.29
N PRO A 70 -5.45 22.06 4.33
CA PRO A 70 -5.83 22.37 5.72
C PRO A 70 -5.39 23.76 6.21
N SER A 71 -4.34 24.32 5.60
CA SER A 71 -3.83 25.66 5.92
C SER A 71 -4.66 26.81 5.33
N THR A 72 -5.64 26.52 4.47
CA THR A 72 -6.50 27.52 3.83
C THR A 72 -7.75 27.79 4.67
N SER A 73 -8.24 29.04 4.63
CA SER A 73 -9.39 29.47 5.44
C SER A 73 -10.75 28.97 4.94
N SER A 74 -10.80 28.39 3.74
CA SER A 74 -12.03 27.92 3.11
C SER A 74 -11.81 26.55 2.50
N ASN A 75 -12.75 25.64 2.74
CA ASN A 75 -12.73 24.29 2.18
C ASN A 75 -13.49 24.25 0.83
N PHE A 76 -12.83 23.84 -0.25
CA PHE A 76 -13.46 23.71 -1.57
C PHE A 76 -12.77 22.63 -2.43
N PRO A 77 -13.52 21.93 -3.30
CA PRO A 77 -12.95 20.91 -4.18
C PRO A 77 -11.98 21.55 -5.18
N THR A 78 -10.87 20.87 -5.46
CA THR A 78 -9.80 21.37 -6.33
C THR A 78 -9.76 20.69 -7.70
N ASN A 79 -10.77 19.85 -7.97
CA ASN A 79 -10.91 19.09 -9.20
C ASN A 79 -9.68 18.22 -9.49
N GLY A 80 -9.41 17.26 -8.60
CA GLY A 80 -8.32 16.29 -8.76
C GLY A 80 -6.91 16.81 -8.43
N LYS A 81 -6.77 18.01 -7.83
CA LYS A 81 -5.48 18.48 -7.31
C LYS A 81 -5.35 18.10 -5.83
N PHE A 82 -4.80 16.92 -5.59
CA PHE A 82 -4.62 16.36 -4.25
C PHE A 82 -3.67 17.19 -3.40
N ASN A 83 -4.10 17.50 -2.18
CA ASN A 83 -3.28 18.05 -1.10
C ASN A 83 -3.10 17.01 0.01
N ILE A 84 -2.11 17.24 0.87
CA ILE A 84 -1.76 16.34 1.98
C ILE A 84 -2.62 16.68 3.20
N PHE A 85 -3.26 15.65 3.77
CA PHE A 85 -4.09 15.70 4.98
C PHE A 85 -3.64 14.69 6.04
N TRP A 86 -2.39 14.23 5.97
CA TRP A 86 -1.76 13.48 7.07
C TRP A 86 -0.77 14.35 7.83
N ASP A 87 -0.37 13.89 9.01
CA ASP A 87 0.62 14.55 9.86
C ASP A 87 2.04 14.54 9.23
N GLU A 88 2.34 15.56 8.43
CA GLU A 88 3.66 15.73 7.79
C GLU A 88 4.79 16.03 8.79
N GLN A 89 4.49 16.34 10.05
CA GLN A 89 5.53 16.49 11.07
C GLN A 89 6.15 15.14 11.43
N TYR A 90 5.33 14.08 11.47
CA TYR A 90 5.73 12.75 11.90
C TYR A 90 5.76 11.70 10.79
N LEU A 91 5.19 11.97 9.62
CA LEU A 91 5.09 11.02 8.50
C LEU A 91 5.78 11.57 7.23
N THR A 92 7.05 11.94 7.36
CA THR A 92 7.88 12.48 6.28
C THR A 92 8.48 11.39 5.37
N PRO A 93 8.96 11.73 4.16
CA PRO A 93 9.75 10.80 3.34
C PRO A 93 11.00 10.23 4.05
N ALA A 94 11.60 10.98 4.98
CA ALA A 94 12.73 10.51 5.78
C ALA A 94 12.31 9.41 6.77
N HIS A 95 11.13 9.56 7.41
CA HIS A 95 10.58 8.54 8.30
C HIS A 95 10.18 7.27 7.53
N VAL A 96 9.59 7.41 6.33
CA VAL A 96 9.32 6.30 5.41
C VAL A 96 10.60 5.54 5.09
N SER A 97 11.66 6.26 4.69
CA SER A 97 12.96 5.66 4.38
C SER A 97 13.57 4.95 5.59
N SER A 98 13.46 5.57 6.78
CA SER A 98 13.98 5.02 8.02
C SER A 98 13.31 3.70 8.40
N ILE A 99 11.97 3.62 8.37
CA ILE A 99 11.27 2.39 8.76
C ILE A 99 11.47 1.26 7.74
N LYS A 100 11.50 1.57 6.42
CA LYS A 100 11.85 0.59 5.37
C LYS A 100 13.26 0.02 5.56
N SER A 101 14.20 0.83 6.04
CA SER A 101 15.58 0.36 6.32
C SER A 101 15.66 -0.60 7.51
N ARG A 102 14.72 -0.51 8.46
CA ARG A 102 14.66 -1.35 9.66
C ARG A 102 13.81 -2.61 9.47
N HIS A 103 12.83 -2.56 8.57
CA HIS A 103 11.89 -3.65 8.33
C HIS A 103 11.78 -3.92 6.81
N SER A 104 12.47 -4.95 6.33
CA SER A 104 12.48 -5.31 4.91
C SER A 104 11.12 -5.79 4.38
N ASN A 105 10.25 -6.25 5.28
CA ASN A 105 8.87 -6.67 5.01
C ASN A 105 7.87 -5.50 4.98
N VAL A 106 8.29 -4.27 5.28
CA VAL A 106 7.43 -3.08 5.21
C VAL A 106 7.41 -2.47 3.81
N LYS A 107 6.21 -2.22 3.29
CA LYS A 107 5.91 -1.47 2.06
C LYS A 107 5.02 -0.27 2.38
N PHE A 108 4.95 0.66 1.44
CA PHE A 108 4.14 1.88 1.56
C PHE A 108 3.23 2.02 0.35
N HIS A 109 2.09 2.68 0.56
CA HIS A 109 1.21 3.15 -0.53
C HIS A 109 1.79 4.36 -1.28
N LEU A 110 3.11 4.51 -1.32
CA LEU A 110 3.80 5.26 -2.37
C LEU A 110 4.12 4.35 -3.57
N ASP A 111 4.13 3.03 -3.35
CA ASP A 111 4.26 2.00 -4.37
C ASP A 111 2.88 1.60 -4.95
N GLY A 112 1.78 2.17 -4.45
CA GLY A 112 0.38 1.85 -4.74
C GLY A 112 -0.58 3.03 -4.45
N ILE A 113 -1.88 2.89 -4.71
CA ILE A 113 -2.90 3.81 -4.15
C ILE A 113 -4.07 3.02 -3.56
N ASP A 114 -4.73 3.61 -2.58
CA ASP A 114 -5.98 3.11 -2.02
C ASP A 114 -7.10 4.14 -2.31
N VAL A 115 -8.20 3.69 -2.93
CA VAL A 115 -9.33 4.57 -3.26
C VAL A 115 -10.41 4.42 -2.20
N ASP A 116 -10.62 5.50 -1.44
CA ASP A 116 -11.45 5.55 -0.24
C ASP A 116 -12.37 6.80 -0.24
N TYR A 117 -13.15 6.96 -1.31
CA TYR A 117 -14.19 7.99 -1.37
C TYR A 117 -15.48 7.46 -0.72
N GLU A 118 -15.99 8.15 0.29
CA GLU A 118 -17.22 7.74 0.99
C GLU A 118 -18.43 8.61 0.64
N GLN A 119 -18.21 9.80 0.07
CA GLN A 119 -19.27 10.76 -0.26
C GLN A 119 -19.21 11.09 -1.74
N PHE A 120 -20.36 11.01 -2.41
CA PHE A 120 -20.43 11.12 -3.87
C PHE A 120 -21.41 12.22 -4.27
N SER A 121 -20.89 13.24 -4.96
CA SER A 121 -21.68 14.26 -5.65
C SER A 121 -22.01 13.88 -7.08
N ASP A 122 -21.18 13.03 -7.69
CA ASP A 122 -21.27 12.62 -9.08
C ASP A 122 -22.02 11.29 -9.22
N ASP A 123 -22.35 10.92 -10.46
CA ASP A 123 -22.96 9.63 -10.75
C ASP A 123 -21.91 8.49 -10.84
N PRO A 124 -22.33 7.22 -10.73
CA PRO A 124 -21.43 6.07 -10.80
C PRO A 124 -20.59 5.99 -12.07
N ASP A 125 -21.08 6.44 -13.22
CA ASP A 125 -20.33 6.36 -14.49
C ASP A 125 -19.22 7.43 -14.52
N THR A 126 -19.52 8.65 -14.06
CA THR A 126 -18.52 9.72 -13.92
C THR A 126 -17.42 9.33 -12.94
N TYR A 127 -17.77 8.83 -11.75
CA TYR A 127 -16.80 8.31 -10.77
C TYR A 127 -15.93 7.19 -11.38
N THR A 128 -16.57 6.20 -12.00
CA THR A 128 -15.90 5.06 -12.63
C THR A 128 -14.93 5.50 -13.72
N HIS A 129 -15.32 6.46 -14.55
CA HIS A 129 -14.47 7.00 -15.60
C HIS A 129 -13.24 7.71 -15.04
N CYS A 130 -13.43 8.59 -14.05
CA CYS A 130 -12.36 9.37 -13.44
C CYS A 130 -11.34 8.47 -12.73
N ILE A 131 -11.80 7.64 -11.80
CA ILE A 131 -10.93 6.77 -11.00
C ILE A 131 -10.30 5.67 -11.88
N GLY A 132 -11.07 5.05 -12.77
CA GLY A 132 -10.55 4.02 -13.66
C GLY A 132 -9.43 4.52 -14.56
N ARG A 133 -9.56 5.75 -15.12
CA ARG A 133 -8.49 6.37 -15.92
C ARG A 133 -7.28 6.78 -15.09
N LEU A 134 -7.47 7.25 -13.87
CA LEU A 134 -6.38 7.55 -12.94
C LEU A 134 -5.53 6.30 -12.69
N ILE A 135 -6.17 5.21 -12.24
CA ILE A 135 -5.50 3.93 -11.95
C ILE A 135 -4.77 3.41 -13.19
N THR A 136 -5.46 3.40 -14.34
CA THR A 136 -4.88 2.95 -15.62
C THR A 136 -3.62 3.73 -15.96
N THR A 137 -3.66 5.05 -15.81
CA THR A 137 -2.54 5.94 -16.17
C THR A 137 -1.36 5.75 -15.23
N LEU A 138 -1.60 5.69 -13.91
CA LEU A 138 -0.56 5.50 -12.91
C LEU A 138 0.15 4.15 -13.08
N LYS A 139 -0.61 3.07 -13.31
CA LYS A 139 -0.04 1.74 -13.57
C LYS A 139 0.74 1.70 -14.88
N LYS A 140 0.16 2.23 -15.97
CA LYS A 140 0.82 2.26 -17.29
C LYS A 140 2.13 3.04 -17.27
N ASN A 141 2.20 4.11 -16.49
CA ASN A 141 3.40 4.93 -16.34
C ASN A 141 4.41 4.35 -15.33
N GLY A 142 4.11 3.22 -14.69
CA GLY A 142 4.98 2.62 -13.67
C GLY A 142 5.10 3.46 -12.39
N VAL A 143 4.18 4.39 -12.15
CA VAL A 143 4.16 5.23 -10.94
C VAL A 143 3.69 4.41 -9.74
N ILE A 144 2.74 3.50 -9.96
CA ILE A 144 2.24 2.57 -8.95
C ILE A 144 2.32 1.13 -9.45
N SER A 145 2.47 0.19 -8.53
CA SER A 145 2.56 -1.25 -8.78
C SER A 145 1.29 -2.01 -8.39
N TYR A 146 0.51 -1.48 -7.44
CA TYR A 146 -0.77 -2.06 -7.02
C TYR A 146 -1.83 -0.99 -6.71
N THR A 147 -3.08 -1.41 -6.62
CA THR A 147 -4.23 -0.58 -6.29
C THR A 147 -5.18 -1.34 -5.41
N SER A 148 -5.74 -0.66 -4.42
CA SER A 148 -6.80 -1.18 -3.56
C SER A 148 -7.99 -0.23 -3.52
N ILE A 149 -9.13 -0.77 -3.10
CA ILE A 149 -10.36 0.00 -2.87
C ILE A 149 -10.93 -0.34 -1.49
N ALA A 150 -11.50 0.65 -0.82
CA ALA A 150 -12.13 0.54 0.48
C ALA A 150 -13.64 0.89 0.39
N PRO A 151 -14.47 0.05 -0.27
CA PRO A 151 -15.91 0.29 -0.34
C PRO A 151 -16.56 0.23 1.04
N TYR A 152 -17.56 1.09 1.26
CA TYR A 152 -18.42 1.08 2.45
C TYR A 152 -19.76 0.37 2.19
N ASP A 153 -20.43 -0.11 3.24
CA ASP A 153 -21.68 -0.88 3.16
C ASP A 153 -22.94 0.00 3.13
N ASP A 154 -22.90 1.11 2.39
CA ASP A 154 -24.08 1.92 2.08
C ASP A 154 -24.41 1.89 0.57
N ASP A 155 -25.68 2.10 0.23
CA ASP A 155 -26.18 1.97 -1.14
C ASP A 155 -25.47 2.91 -2.13
N GLN A 156 -25.11 4.12 -1.70
CA GLN A 156 -24.46 5.09 -2.56
C GLN A 156 -23.03 4.64 -2.86
N ALA A 157 -22.20 4.39 -1.85
CA ALA A 157 -20.82 3.91 -2.06
C ALA A 157 -20.80 2.59 -2.84
N GLN A 158 -21.70 1.65 -2.51
CA GLN A 158 -21.80 0.37 -3.22
C GLN A 158 -22.09 0.54 -4.70
N SER A 159 -22.98 1.47 -5.09
CA SER A 159 -23.29 1.70 -6.51
C SER A 159 -22.05 2.17 -7.30
N HIS A 160 -21.26 3.07 -6.72
CA HIS A 160 -20.06 3.64 -7.34
C HIS A 160 -18.93 2.62 -7.42
N TYR A 161 -18.60 1.95 -6.31
CA TYR A 161 -17.54 0.96 -6.27
C TYR A 161 -17.88 -0.30 -7.07
N LYS A 162 -19.15 -0.73 -7.16
CA LYS A 162 -19.55 -1.83 -8.06
C LYS A 162 -19.38 -1.45 -9.53
N ALA A 163 -19.72 -0.22 -9.91
CA ALA A 163 -19.52 0.26 -11.29
C ALA A 163 -18.02 0.28 -11.65
N LEU A 164 -17.18 0.77 -10.73
CA LEU A 164 -15.72 0.75 -10.87
C LEU A 164 -15.18 -0.67 -10.98
N TRP A 165 -15.59 -1.57 -10.08
CA TRP A 165 -15.14 -2.97 -10.08
C TRP A 165 -15.52 -3.70 -11.37
N ARG A 166 -16.76 -3.53 -11.85
CA ARG A 166 -17.22 -4.15 -13.11
C ARG A 166 -16.39 -3.71 -14.31
N SER A 167 -15.98 -2.45 -14.35
CA SER A 167 -15.27 -1.87 -15.50
C SER A 167 -13.75 -2.01 -15.42
N TYR A 168 -13.19 -1.90 -14.22
CA TYR A 168 -11.75 -1.78 -13.96
C TYR A 168 -11.22 -2.74 -12.89
N GLY A 169 -12.00 -3.74 -12.44
CA GLY A 169 -11.59 -4.70 -11.40
C GLY A 169 -10.31 -5.46 -11.72
N HIS A 170 -9.99 -5.66 -13.00
CA HIS A 170 -8.71 -6.26 -13.44
C HIS A 170 -7.47 -5.40 -13.13
N LEU A 171 -7.65 -4.12 -12.77
CA LEU A 171 -6.58 -3.23 -12.32
C LEU A 171 -6.51 -3.13 -10.79
N ILE A 172 -7.45 -3.73 -10.05
CA ILE A 172 -7.56 -3.62 -8.60
C ILE A 172 -7.04 -4.93 -7.99
N ASP A 173 -5.98 -4.83 -7.20
CA ASP A 173 -5.28 -5.98 -6.62
C ASP A 173 -5.90 -6.44 -5.30
N TYR A 174 -6.46 -5.48 -4.55
CA TYR A 174 -7.06 -5.73 -3.25
C TYR A 174 -8.39 -5.01 -3.05
N SER A 175 -9.32 -5.67 -2.36
CA SER A 175 -10.58 -5.08 -1.93
C SER A 175 -11.02 -5.72 -0.62
N SER A 176 -11.63 -4.93 0.26
CA SER A 176 -12.27 -5.45 1.48
C SER A 176 -13.55 -6.25 1.21
N ASN A 177 -14.33 -5.91 0.17
CA ASN A 177 -15.73 -6.38 0.06
C ASN A 177 -16.13 -7.06 -1.27
N TYR A 178 -15.22 -7.27 -2.24
CA TYR A 178 -15.57 -7.88 -3.54
C TYR A 178 -14.93 -9.26 -3.78
N GLU A 179 -15.73 -10.19 -4.35
CA GLU A 179 -15.29 -11.55 -4.70
C GLU A 179 -14.09 -11.52 -5.67
N GLY A 180 -13.05 -12.29 -5.34
CA GLY A 180 -11.81 -12.37 -6.12
C GLY A 180 -10.71 -11.39 -5.70
N GLY A 181 -11.03 -10.39 -4.85
CA GLY A 181 -10.01 -9.65 -4.11
C GLY A 181 -9.29 -10.58 -3.12
N LYS A 182 -7.96 -10.48 -3.01
CA LYS A 182 -7.26 -11.16 -1.90
C LYS A 182 -7.80 -10.58 -0.60
N VAL A 183 -8.43 -11.43 0.22
CA VAL A 183 -9.03 -11.04 1.50
C VAL A 183 -7.98 -10.33 2.34
N LEU A 184 -8.32 -9.10 2.67
CA LEU A 184 -7.43 -8.13 3.25
C LEU A 184 -7.87 -7.94 4.69
N VAL A 185 -6.98 -8.25 5.64
CA VAL A 185 -7.18 -7.78 7.00
C VAL A 185 -6.59 -6.36 7.05
N SER A 186 -7.42 -5.38 6.72
CA SER A 186 -7.21 -4.00 7.14
C SER A 186 -8.07 -3.81 8.37
N PHE A 187 -7.45 -3.37 9.45
CA PHE A 187 -8.20 -2.71 10.49
C PHE A 187 -8.46 -1.31 9.96
N LEU A 188 -9.64 -1.15 9.35
CA LEU A 188 -10.35 0.12 9.39
C LEU A 188 -10.85 0.35 10.84
N SER A 189 -9.98 0.19 11.85
CA SER A 189 -10.17 1.03 13.02
C SER A 189 -10.09 2.44 12.47
N HIS A 190 -10.86 3.36 13.03
CA HIS A 190 -10.60 4.77 12.86
C HIS A 190 -9.14 5.04 13.25
N GLU A 191 -8.26 4.90 12.25
CA GLU A 191 -6.84 5.18 12.19
C GLU A 191 -5.97 4.45 13.24
N SER A 192 -4.67 4.28 12.97
CA SER A 192 -3.68 3.79 13.96
C SER A 192 -3.65 4.59 15.26
N ASP A 193 -4.32 5.73 15.23
CA ASP A 193 -4.21 6.86 16.13
C ASP A 193 -5.03 6.60 17.42
N ASP A 194 -6.24 6.02 17.33
CA ASP A 194 -6.98 5.54 18.50
C ASP A 194 -6.36 4.28 19.13
N SER A 195 -5.60 3.52 18.35
CA SER A 195 -4.96 2.27 18.77
C SER A 195 -3.78 2.49 19.72
N LEU A 196 -3.14 3.67 19.68
CA LEU A 196 -2.03 4.00 20.58
C LEU A 196 -2.45 3.96 22.05
N ALA A 197 -3.65 4.48 22.38
CA ALA A 197 -4.17 4.49 23.75
C ALA A 197 -4.34 3.07 24.34
N ASN A 198 -4.55 2.08 23.48
CA ASN A 198 -4.72 0.68 23.85
C ASN A 198 -3.47 -0.17 23.55
N GLY A 199 -2.33 0.47 23.26
CA GLY A 199 -1.06 -0.20 22.99
C GLY A 199 -1.10 -1.12 21.76
N PHE A 200 -1.90 -0.78 20.75
CA PHE A 200 -2.07 -1.54 19.51
C PHE A 200 -2.52 -3.00 19.73
N ARG A 201 -3.49 -3.19 20.64
CA ARG A 201 -3.94 -4.53 21.05
C ARG A 201 -4.49 -5.35 19.88
N TYR A 202 -5.27 -4.75 18.99
CA TYR A 202 -5.96 -5.47 17.93
C TYR A 202 -5.02 -5.79 16.76
N GLU A 203 -4.16 -4.85 16.42
CA GLU A 203 -3.13 -4.93 15.39
C GLU A 203 -2.16 -6.07 15.74
N LYS A 204 -1.66 -6.11 17.00
CA LYS A 204 -0.80 -7.20 17.48
C LYS A 204 -1.48 -8.56 17.36
N LYS A 205 -2.76 -8.64 17.80
CA LYS A 205 -3.52 -9.89 17.76
C LYS A 205 -3.70 -10.36 16.33
N ALA A 206 -4.04 -9.46 15.43
CA ALA A 206 -4.30 -9.80 14.04
C ALA A 206 -3.03 -10.19 13.28
N GLN A 207 -1.95 -9.43 13.43
CA GLN A 207 -0.65 -9.81 12.88
C GLN A 207 -0.19 -11.18 13.38
N SER A 208 -0.46 -11.51 14.65
CA SER A 208 -0.16 -12.84 15.20
C SER A 208 -1.00 -13.95 14.57
N LEU A 209 -2.31 -13.71 14.37
CA LEU A 209 -3.21 -14.65 13.70
C LEU A 209 -2.83 -14.88 12.24
N LEU A 210 -2.43 -13.81 11.54
CA LEU A 210 -1.96 -13.86 10.16
C LEU A 210 -0.64 -14.62 10.07
N ALA A 211 0.33 -14.30 10.94
CA ALA A 211 1.60 -15.01 10.98
C ALA A 211 1.45 -16.51 11.28
N SER A 212 0.48 -16.92 12.10
CA SER A 212 0.24 -18.34 12.39
C SER A 212 -0.53 -19.09 11.30
N ALA A 213 -1.10 -18.39 10.33
CA ALA A 213 -1.78 -18.99 9.17
C ALA A 213 -0.82 -19.23 7.98
N SER A 214 0.44 -18.79 8.08
CA SER A 214 1.47 -18.82 7.03
C SER A 214 2.30 -20.10 7.00
#